data_AF-A0AAV3SET5-F1
#
_entry.id   AF-A0AAV3SET5-F1
#
_cell.length_a   1.000
_cell.length_b   1.000
_cell.length_c   1.000
_cell.angle_alpha   90.00
_cell.angle_beta   90.00
_cell.angle_gamma   90.00
#
_symmetry.space_group_name_H-M   'P 1'
#
loop_
_entity.id
_entity.type
_entity.pdbx_description
1 polymer ?
#
loop_
_entity_poly.entity_id
_entity_poly.type
_entity_poly.pdbx_seq_one_letter_code
_entity_poly.pdbx_strand_id
1 'polypeptide(L)'
;MRPTRRALGLVALVGLAVWLAITFGARSLNALVVPALVALVAAAVQLLLADRPTIRRRPPAAGFPGETRRIELAIETDDPLAARLSEQVGDGLASSFEGATLSVPTTIEYEIELRERGEHRLGPLTLTVTDAFGLLSRTFEYPRRTPVLVYPELHDIGDMGVVGGFAERADKRERFDGLREYVRGDSLRDVHWKSSAKRDDLVVMEFDGTRELTALTVAAEATAGHADEMASAAASIAVSLLDAGFAVELQYPGGEVERTGGEQQRERVLGALARAGTGRVEHEADLRILTDDRGTRLTVDGREFPFESIGTAANAVATGRAES
;
A
#
# COMPACT_ATOMS: atom_id res chain seq x y z
N MET A 1 -10.78 0.69 -35.81
CA MET A 1 -10.21 -0.58 -36.31
C MET A 1 -8.95 -0.27 -37.09
N ARG A 2 -7.93 -1.11 -37.03
CA ARG A 2 -6.66 -0.94 -37.75
C ARG A 2 -6.36 -2.20 -38.56
N PRO A 3 -5.88 -2.09 -39.81
CA PRO A 3 -5.42 -3.25 -40.56
C PRO A 3 -4.13 -3.80 -39.97
N THR A 4 -4.00 -5.11 -39.90
CA THR A 4 -2.76 -5.78 -39.53
C THR A 4 -1.80 -5.87 -40.73
N ARG A 5 -0.56 -6.30 -40.48
CA ARG A 5 0.40 -6.62 -41.57
C ARG A 5 -0.12 -7.70 -42.52
N ARG A 6 -0.98 -8.61 -42.03
CA ARG A 6 -1.61 -9.65 -42.87
C ARG A 6 -2.67 -9.07 -43.79
N ALA A 7 -3.48 -8.11 -43.34
CA ALA A 7 -4.40 -7.41 -44.23
C ALA A 7 -3.66 -6.63 -45.32
N LEU A 8 -2.56 -5.95 -45.00
CA LEU A 8 -1.76 -5.27 -46.02
C LEU A 8 -1.19 -6.25 -47.05
N GLY A 9 -0.68 -7.41 -46.59
CA GLY A 9 -0.24 -8.49 -47.48
C GLY A 9 -1.37 -9.06 -48.35
N LEU A 10 -2.56 -9.25 -47.77
CA LEU A 10 -3.74 -9.72 -48.49
C LEU A 10 -4.17 -8.71 -49.55
N VAL A 11 -4.22 -7.42 -49.22
CA VAL A 11 -4.58 -6.35 -50.16
C VAL A 11 -3.55 -6.26 -51.30
N ALA A 12 -2.25 -6.38 -51.00
CA ALA A 12 -1.21 -6.41 -52.03
C ALA A 12 -1.34 -7.63 -52.95
N LEU A 13 -1.61 -8.82 -52.39
CA LEU A 13 -1.85 -10.05 -53.14
C LEU A 13 -3.09 -9.94 -54.04
N VAL A 14 -4.20 -9.43 -53.49
CA VAL A 14 -5.44 -9.20 -54.24
C VAL A 14 -5.22 -8.16 -55.34
N GLY A 15 -4.52 -7.05 -55.05
CA GLY A 15 -4.19 -6.03 -56.04
C GLY A 15 -3.33 -6.57 -57.18
N LEU A 16 -2.31 -7.38 -56.87
CA LEU A 16 -1.49 -8.07 -57.86
C LEU A 16 -2.32 -9.05 -58.71
N ALA A 17 -3.21 -9.82 -58.07
CA ALA A 17 -4.10 -10.76 -58.75
C ALA A 17 -5.07 -10.03 -59.70
N VAL A 18 -5.66 -8.91 -59.28
CA VAL A 18 -6.53 -8.10 -60.14
C VAL A 18 -5.74 -7.50 -61.30
N TRP A 19 -4.54 -6.97 -61.07
CA TRP A 19 -3.68 -6.45 -62.13
C TRP A 19 -3.31 -7.52 -63.16
N LEU A 20 -2.93 -8.72 -62.72
CA LEU A 20 -2.67 -9.87 -63.60
C LEU A 20 -3.93 -10.32 -64.36
N ALA A 21 -5.10 -10.31 -63.73
CA ALA A 21 -6.35 -10.67 -64.38
C ALA A 21 -6.74 -9.68 -65.49
N ILE A 22 -6.52 -8.38 -65.29
CA ILE A 22 -6.79 -7.34 -66.31
C ILE A 22 -5.78 -7.42 -67.46
N THR A 23 -4.49 -7.63 -67.16
CA THR A 23 -3.42 -7.66 -68.16
C THR A 23 -3.39 -8.95 -68.98
N PHE A 24 -3.70 -10.10 -68.37
CA PHE A 24 -3.61 -11.42 -69.02
C PHE A 24 -4.98 -12.11 -69.23
N GLY A 25 -6.10 -11.50 -68.82
CA GLY A 25 -7.45 -12.00 -69.06
C GLY A 25 -7.82 -13.28 -68.28
N ALA A 26 -7.01 -13.66 -67.29
CA ALA A 26 -7.16 -14.90 -66.56
C ALA A 26 -8.29 -14.83 -65.51
N ARG A 27 -9.50 -15.25 -65.90
CA ARG A 27 -10.67 -15.37 -65.00
C ARG A 27 -10.44 -16.30 -63.81
N SER A 28 -9.44 -17.19 -63.90
CA SER A 28 -9.05 -18.10 -62.81
C SER A 28 -8.57 -17.38 -61.54
N LEU A 29 -8.10 -16.13 -61.63
CA LEU A 29 -7.69 -15.37 -60.43
C LEU A 29 -8.87 -14.93 -59.54
N ASN A 30 -10.11 -14.98 -60.03
CA ASN A 30 -11.30 -14.76 -59.20
C ASN A 30 -11.42 -15.78 -58.07
N ALA A 31 -10.85 -16.99 -58.23
CA ALA A 31 -10.80 -18.00 -57.20
C ALA A 31 -9.98 -17.58 -55.96
N LEU A 32 -9.10 -16.58 -56.09
CA LEU A 32 -8.33 -16.02 -54.98
C LEU A 32 -8.95 -14.72 -54.47
N VAL A 33 -9.42 -13.86 -55.38
CA VAL A 33 -9.96 -12.53 -55.04
C VAL A 33 -11.26 -12.62 -54.25
N VAL A 34 -12.20 -13.49 -54.66
CA VAL A 34 -13.51 -13.59 -54.00
C VAL A 34 -13.37 -14.10 -52.55
N PRO A 35 -12.67 -15.20 -52.25
CA PRO A 35 -12.48 -15.64 -50.85
C PRO A 35 -11.73 -14.62 -49.99
N ALA A 36 -10.74 -13.92 -50.55
CA ALA A 36 -10.03 -12.87 -49.84
C ALA A 36 -10.95 -11.70 -49.45
N LEU A 37 -11.81 -11.26 -50.38
CA LEU A 37 -12.80 -10.22 -50.10
C LEU A 37 -13.83 -10.69 -49.06
N VAL A 38 -14.31 -11.93 -49.18
CA VAL A 38 -15.24 -12.52 -48.20
C VAL A 38 -14.60 -12.58 -46.82
N ALA A 39 -13.34 -13.02 -46.70
CA ALA A 39 -12.62 -13.05 -45.44
C ALA A 39 -12.44 -11.65 -44.83
N LEU A 40 -12.13 -10.64 -45.65
CA LEU A 40 -12.00 -9.26 -45.19
C LEU A 40 -13.33 -8.68 -44.70
N VAL A 41 -14.43 -8.92 -45.43
CA VAL A 41 -15.78 -8.49 -45.02
C VAL A 41 -16.20 -9.22 -43.75
N ALA A 42 -15.98 -10.53 -43.66
CA ALA A 42 -16.26 -11.32 -42.47
C ALA A 42 -15.47 -10.82 -41.26
N ALA A 43 -14.16 -10.54 -41.41
CA ALA A 43 -13.31 -9.96 -40.37
C ALA A 43 -13.84 -8.58 -39.90
N ALA A 44 -14.27 -7.73 -40.83
CA ALA A 44 -14.80 -6.41 -40.50
C ALA A 44 -16.14 -6.53 -39.76
N VAL A 45 -17.06 -7.36 -40.25
CA VAL A 45 -18.36 -7.61 -39.60
C VAL A 45 -18.16 -8.20 -38.21
N GLN A 46 -17.27 -9.18 -38.05
CA GLN A 46 -16.95 -9.78 -36.75
C GLN A 46 -16.49 -8.72 -35.74
N LEU A 47 -15.56 -7.83 -36.09
CA LEU A 47 -15.10 -6.79 -35.16
C LEU A 47 -16.09 -5.63 -34.96
N LEU A 48 -17.00 -5.41 -35.91
CA LEU A 48 -18.04 -4.38 -35.81
C LEU A 48 -19.14 -4.82 -34.85
N LEU A 49 -19.47 -6.11 -34.88
CA LEU A 49 -20.42 -6.73 -33.98
C LEU A 49 -19.81 -7.07 -32.61
N ALA A 50 -18.48 -7.25 -32.54
CA ALA A 50 -17.81 -7.57 -31.28
C ALA A 50 -18.03 -6.47 -30.24
N ASP A 51 -18.60 -6.88 -29.11
CA ASP A 51 -18.83 -6.03 -27.95
C ASP A 51 -17.52 -5.68 -27.24
N ARG A 52 -17.59 -4.65 -26.39
CA ARG A 52 -16.46 -4.25 -25.56
C ARG A 52 -16.28 -5.27 -24.42
N PRO A 53 -15.12 -5.96 -24.32
CA PRO A 53 -14.90 -6.92 -23.23
C PRO A 53 -14.96 -6.24 -21.86
N THR A 54 -15.52 -6.91 -20.88
CA THR A 54 -15.53 -6.45 -19.49
C THR A 54 -14.27 -6.94 -18.79
N ILE A 55 -13.56 -6.03 -18.12
CA ILE A 55 -12.36 -6.37 -17.35
C ILE A 55 -12.68 -6.25 -15.87
N ARG A 56 -12.50 -7.35 -15.14
CA ARG A 56 -12.62 -7.40 -13.68
C ARG A 56 -11.26 -7.68 -13.06
N ARG A 57 -10.93 -6.91 -12.03
CA ARG A 57 -9.73 -7.04 -11.22
C ARG A 57 -10.10 -6.96 -9.75
N ARG A 58 -9.50 -7.81 -8.92
CA ARG A 58 -9.48 -7.62 -7.47
C ARG A 58 -8.36 -6.64 -7.09
N PRO A 59 -8.63 -5.59 -6.30
CA PRO A 59 -7.59 -4.71 -5.80
C PRO A 59 -6.56 -5.52 -5.00
N PRO A 60 -5.24 -5.34 -5.23
CA PRO A 60 -4.24 -5.99 -4.40
C PRO A 60 -4.34 -5.47 -2.97
N ALA A 61 -4.10 -6.35 -2.01
CA ALA A 61 -3.91 -5.94 -0.62
C ALA A 61 -2.65 -5.07 -0.49
N ALA A 62 -2.68 -4.14 0.46
CA ALA A 62 -1.51 -3.36 0.82
C ALA A 62 -0.39 -4.27 1.38
N GLY A 63 0.86 -3.83 1.25
CA GLY A 63 2.02 -4.62 1.65
C GLY A 63 3.28 -3.81 1.84
N PHE A 64 4.37 -4.47 2.17
CA PHE A 64 5.67 -3.87 2.43
C PHE A 64 6.60 -3.95 1.21
N PRO A 65 7.63 -3.08 1.13
CA PRO A 65 8.67 -3.19 0.11
C PRO A 65 9.33 -4.57 0.08
N GLY A 66 9.63 -5.07 -1.11
CA GLY A 66 10.18 -6.41 -1.35
C GLY A 66 9.14 -7.53 -1.41
N GLU A 67 7.89 -7.28 -1.03
CA GLU A 67 6.83 -8.27 -1.14
C GLU A 67 6.25 -8.35 -2.56
N THR A 68 5.80 -9.55 -2.94
CA THR A 68 5.11 -9.79 -4.21
C THR A 68 3.60 -9.93 -3.99
N ARG A 69 2.81 -9.28 -4.84
CA ARG A 69 1.34 -9.39 -4.85
C ARG A 69 0.87 -10.01 -6.16
N ARG A 70 0.04 -11.05 -6.05
CA ARG A 70 -0.60 -11.71 -7.20
C ARG A 70 -1.83 -10.92 -7.63
N ILE A 71 -1.89 -10.59 -8.90
CA ILE A 71 -3.02 -9.91 -9.54
C ILE A 71 -3.78 -10.91 -10.39
N GLU A 72 -5.07 -11.04 -10.12
CA GLU A 72 -6.01 -11.82 -10.92
C GLU A 72 -6.84 -10.88 -11.80
N LEU A 73 -6.79 -11.11 -13.12
CA LEU A 73 -7.49 -10.30 -14.11
C LEU A 73 -8.40 -11.18 -14.96
N ALA A 74 -9.71 -11.00 -14.82
CA ALA A 74 -10.72 -11.69 -15.60
C ALA A 74 -11.19 -10.81 -16.77
N ILE A 75 -11.17 -11.38 -17.97
CA ILE A 75 -11.62 -10.76 -19.21
C ILE A 75 -12.85 -11.52 -19.70
N GLU A 76 -14.01 -10.87 -19.62
CA GLU A 76 -15.32 -11.42 -19.96
C GLU A 76 -15.77 -10.85 -21.32
N THR A 77 -16.23 -11.70 -22.23
CA THR A 77 -16.77 -11.33 -23.53
C THR A 77 -17.64 -12.47 -24.06
N ASP A 78 -18.66 -12.15 -24.84
CA ASP A 78 -19.51 -13.14 -25.50
C ASP A 78 -18.88 -13.67 -26.79
N ASP A 79 -18.02 -12.86 -27.43
CA ASP A 79 -17.30 -13.21 -28.66
C ASP A 79 -15.87 -13.72 -28.36
N PRO A 80 -15.56 -15.01 -28.57
CA PRO A 80 -14.24 -15.52 -28.34
C PRO A 80 -13.28 -15.11 -29.47
N LEU A 81 -12.25 -14.36 -29.12
CA LEU A 81 -11.31 -13.76 -30.08
C LEU A 81 -9.89 -13.77 -29.52
N ALA A 82 -8.91 -13.69 -30.43
CA ALA A 82 -7.52 -13.48 -30.04
C ALA A 82 -7.34 -12.03 -29.57
N ALA A 83 -6.73 -11.84 -28.41
CA ALA A 83 -6.51 -10.52 -27.84
C ALA A 83 -5.07 -10.35 -27.36
N ARG A 84 -4.52 -9.15 -27.50
CA ARG A 84 -3.27 -8.72 -26.88
C ARG A 84 -3.59 -7.76 -25.75
N LEU A 85 -3.21 -8.13 -24.53
CA LEU A 85 -3.33 -7.30 -23.35
C LEU A 85 -1.97 -6.64 -23.06
N SER A 86 -1.99 -5.35 -22.76
CA SER A 86 -0.86 -4.63 -22.15
C SER A 86 -1.36 -3.78 -21.01
N GLU A 87 -0.53 -3.62 -19.98
CA GLU A 87 -0.82 -2.77 -18.84
C GLU A 87 0.38 -1.88 -18.53
N GLN A 88 0.10 -0.64 -18.14
CA GLN A 88 1.11 0.23 -17.53
C GLN A 88 1.18 -0.02 -16.03
N VAL A 89 2.39 -0.13 -15.50
CA VAL A 89 2.67 -0.25 -14.08
C VAL A 89 3.24 1.09 -13.62
N GLY A 90 2.67 1.67 -12.56
CA GLY A 90 3.13 2.93 -12.00
C GLY A 90 4.52 2.81 -11.39
N ASP A 91 5.15 3.96 -11.18
CA ASP A 91 6.43 4.07 -10.46
C ASP A 91 6.34 3.42 -9.07
N GLY A 92 7.47 2.95 -8.52
CA GLY A 92 7.49 2.26 -7.22
C GLY A 92 6.90 0.85 -7.19
N LEU A 93 6.43 0.34 -8.33
CA LEU A 93 6.03 -1.05 -8.54
C LEU A 93 6.86 -1.66 -9.67
N ALA A 94 7.02 -2.98 -9.66
CA ALA A 94 7.53 -3.71 -10.82
C ALA A 94 6.66 -4.89 -11.16
N SER A 95 6.67 -5.27 -12.44
CA SER A 95 5.98 -6.46 -12.90
C SER A 95 6.79 -7.16 -13.97
N SER A 96 6.74 -8.48 -13.96
CA SER A 96 7.21 -9.31 -15.07
C SER A 96 6.23 -9.32 -16.26
N PHE A 97 5.06 -8.69 -16.11
CA PHE A 97 4.03 -8.66 -17.14
C PHE A 97 4.32 -7.60 -18.21
N GLU A 98 4.95 -8.00 -19.31
CA GLU A 98 5.22 -7.14 -20.48
C GLU A 98 4.05 -7.13 -21.51
N GLY A 99 2.93 -7.76 -21.14
CA GLY A 99 1.78 -8.00 -22.01
C GLY A 99 1.71 -9.43 -22.53
N ALA A 100 0.48 -9.89 -22.77
CA ALA A 100 0.22 -11.27 -23.18
C ALA A 100 -0.71 -11.33 -24.39
N THR A 101 -0.50 -12.34 -25.24
CA THR A 101 -1.46 -12.71 -26.29
C THR A 101 -2.29 -13.87 -25.76
N LEU A 102 -3.60 -13.69 -25.74
CA LEU A 102 -4.56 -14.52 -25.03
C LEU A 102 -5.74 -14.83 -25.95
N SER A 103 -6.47 -15.92 -25.66
CA SER A 103 -7.81 -16.12 -26.19
C SER A 103 -8.80 -15.67 -25.12
N VAL A 104 -9.68 -14.72 -25.45
CA VAL A 104 -10.74 -14.27 -24.54
C VAL A 104 -12.05 -15.04 -24.82
N PRO A 105 -12.95 -15.22 -23.84
CA PRO A 105 -12.81 -14.85 -22.43
C PRO A 105 -11.79 -15.72 -21.69
N THR A 106 -11.10 -15.15 -20.72
CA THR A 106 -10.10 -15.87 -19.91
C THR A 106 -9.77 -15.13 -18.62
N THR A 107 -9.19 -15.84 -17.66
CA THR A 107 -8.59 -15.27 -16.45
C THR A 107 -7.09 -15.47 -16.52
N ILE A 108 -6.34 -14.39 -16.30
CA ILE A 108 -4.89 -14.44 -16.20
C ILE A 108 -4.44 -14.01 -14.82
N GLU A 109 -3.26 -14.45 -14.47
CA GLU A 109 -2.60 -14.09 -13.24
C GLU A 109 -1.17 -13.68 -13.53
N TYR A 110 -0.74 -12.63 -12.84
CA TYR A 110 0.63 -12.16 -12.89
C TYR A 110 0.99 -11.56 -11.54
N GLU A 111 2.29 -11.34 -11.35
CA GLU A 111 2.83 -10.84 -10.11
C GLU A 111 3.34 -9.41 -10.28
N ILE A 112 3.18 -8.64 -9.19
CA ILE A 112 3.81 -7.34 -9.03
C ILE A 112 4.68 -7.36 -7.78
N GLU A 113 5.85 -6.74 -7.86
CA GLU A 113 6.76 -6.51 -6.75
C GLU A 113 6.53 -5.09 -6.23
N LEU A 114 6.35 -4.96 -4.91
CA LEU A 114 6.23 -3.67 -4.23
C LEU A 114 7.64 -3.15 -3.94
N ARG A 115 8.03 -1.98 -4.46
CA ARG A 115 9.41 -1.48 -4.36
C ARG A 115 9.55 -0.27 -3.47
N GLU A 116 8.74 0.75 -3.72
CA GLU A 116 8.85 2.03 -3.02
C GLU A 116 7.60 2.24 -2.19
N ARG A 117 7.74 2.81 -0.98
CA ARG A 117 6.59 3.23 -0.17
C ARG A 117 5.78 4.26 -0.95
N GLY A 118 4.46 4.18 -0.84
CA GLY A 118 3.59 5.17 -1.46
C GLY A 118 2.25 4.63 -1.91
N GLU A 119 1.43 5.54 -2.44
CA GLU A 119 0.24 5.17 -3.20
C GLU A 119 0.57 5.10 -4.69
N HIS A 120 0.69 3.88 -5.19
CA HIS A 120 0.99 3.57 -6.58
C HIS A 120 -0.25 3.11 -7.33
N ARG A 121 -0.11 2.92 -8.64
CA ARG A 121 -1.25 2.63 -9.51
C ARG A 121 -0.91 1.58 -10.56
N LEU A 122 -1.81 0.61 -10.75
CA LEU A 122 -1.82 -0.28 -11.90
C LEU A 122 -2.80 0.24 -12.95
N GLY A 123 -2.39 0.17 -14.21
CA GLY A 123 -3.14 0.68 -15.35
C GLY A 123 -2.65 2.05 -15.82
N PRO A 124 -3.17 2.55 -16.96
CA PRO A 124 -4.30 2.02 -17.72
C PRO A 124 -4.01 0.69 -18.43
N LEU A 125 -5.08 -0.06 -18.71
CA LEU A 125 -5.05 -1.32 -19.47
C LEU A 125 -5.46 -1.07 -20.92
N THR A 126 -4.80 -1.76 -21.84
CA THR A 126 -5.13 -1.72 -23.27
C THR A 126 -5.32 -3.15 -23.77
N LEU A 127 -6.49 -3.42 -24.34
CA LEU A 127 -6.84 -4.71 -24.93
C LEU A 127 -7.02 -4.55 -26.44
N THR A 128 -6.18 -5.21 -27.24
CA THR A 128 -6.30 -5.21 -28.69
C THR A 128 -6.82 -6.55 -29.17
N VAL A 129 -8.07 -6.59 -29.57
CA VAL A 129 -8.75 -7.78 -30.10
C VAL A 129 -8.50 -7.87 -31.61
N THR A 130 -8.26 -9.09 -32.10
CA THR A 130 -7.95 -9.40 -33.50
C THR A 130 -8.96 -10.42 -34.01
N ASP A 131 -9.44 -10.27 -35.25
CA ASP A 131 -10.40 -11.19 -35.86
C ASP A 131 -9.80 -12.60 -36.09
N ALA A 132 -10.66 -13.57 -36.43
CA ALA A 132 -10.26 -14.97 -36.62
C ALA A 132 -9.26 -15.20 -37.77
N PHE A 133 -9.24 -14.32 -38.78
CA PHE A 133 -8.31 -14.38 -39.91
C PHE A 133 -7.03 -13.58 -39.64
N GLY A 134 -6.99 -12.76 -38.59
CA GLY A 134 -5.85 -11.93 -38.24
C GLY A 134 -5.63 -10.74 -39.18
N LEU A 135 -6.67 -10.28 -39.86
CA LEU A 135 -6.63 -9.22 -40.87
C LEU A 135 -6.83 -7.82 -40.25
N LEU A 136 -7.73 -7.70 -39.29
CA LEU A 136 -8.13 -6.46 -38.65
C LEU A 136 -7.99 -6.59 -37.13
N SER A 137 -7.76 -5.46 -36.48
CA SER A 137 -7.78 -5.39 -35.03
C SER A 137 -8.54 -4.16 -34.52
N ARG A 138 -9.05 -4.28 -33.30
CA ARG A 138 -9.76 -3.24 -32.56
C ARG A 138 -9.16 -3.11 -31.17
N THR A 139 -8.78 -1.88 -30.79
CA THR A 139 -8.19 -1.59 -29.49
C THR A 139 -9.23 -0.96 -28.58
N PHE A 140 -9.30 -1.46 -27.35
CA PHE A 140 -10.11 -0.94 -26.26
C PHE A 140 -9.18 -0.45 -25.14
N GLU A 141 -9.33 0.82 -24.76
CA GLU A 141 -8.55 1.43 -23.68
C GLU A 141 -9.40 1.52 -22.41
N TYR A 142 -8.85 1.04 -21.30
CA TYR A 142 -9.50 1.05 -19.99
C TYR A 142 -8.75 2.04 -19.10
N PRO A 143 -9.24 3.28 -18.96
CA PRO A 143 -8.52 4.35 -18.26
C PRO A 143 -8.51 4.17 -16.74
N ARG A 144 -9.36 3.27 -16.20
CA ARG A 144 -9.43 3.01 -14.76
C ARG A 144 -8.08 2.50 -14.26
N ARG A 145 -7.58 3.15 -13.22
CA ARG A 145 -6.38 2.74 -12.50
C ARG A 145 -6.77 2.09 -11.18
N THR A 146 -6.04 1.06 -10.79
CA THR A 146 -6.22 0.36 -9.51
C THR A 146 -5.16 0.86 -8.53
N PRO A 147 -5.53 1.43 -7.38
CA PRO A 147 -4.57 1.85 -6.37
C PRO A 147 -3.87 0.64 -5.76
N VAL A 148 -2.58 0.79 -5.45
CA VAL A 148 -1.75 -0.17 -4.73
C VAL A 148 -1.04 0.61 -3.64
N LEU A 149 -1.24 0.23 -2.39
CA LEU A 149 -0.63 0.92 -1.25
C LEU A 149 0.57 0.12 -0.77
N VAL A 150 1.74 0.76 -0.74
CA VAL A 150 2.97 0.19 -0.21
C VAL A 150 3.30 0.91 1.09
N TYR A 151 3.32 0.15 2.18
CA TYR A 151 3.64 0.62 3.51
C TYR A 151 5.11 1.04 3.65
N PRO A 152 5.45 1.86 4.65
CA PRO A 152 6.84 2.08 5.00
C PRO A 152 7.53 0.77 5.40
N GLU A 153 8.82 0.64 5.11
CA GLU A 153 9.63 -0.46 5.62
C GLU A 153 9.65 -0.45 7.15
N LEU A 154 9.58 -1.63 7.76
CA LEU A 154 9.63 -1.80 9.21
C LEU A 154 11.02 -2.28 9.62
N HIS A 155 11.59 -1.61 10.61
CA HIS A 155 12.81 -2.02 11.26
C HIS A 155 12.47 -2.73 12.57
N ASP A 156 13.13 -3.85 12.84
CA ASP A 156 13.08 -4.47 14.16
C ASP A 156 13.88 -3.60 15.14
N ILE A 157 13.15 -2.94 16.02
CA ILE A 157 13.70 -2.03 17.03
C ILE A 157 13.89 -2.72 18.40
N GLY A 158 13.63 -4.03 18.49
CA GLY A 158 13.78 -4.82 19.70
C GLY A 158 12.86 -4.41 20.86
N ASP A 159 12.98 -5.15 21.97
CA ASP A 159 12.23 -4.91 23.19
C ASP A 159 12.89 -3.75 23.95
N MET A 160 12.51 -2.51 23.63
CA MET A 160 13.15 -1.33 24.22
C MET A 160 12.87 -1.20 25.72
N GLY A 161 13.86 -0.65 26.45
CA GLY A 161 13.62 0.01 27.74
C GLY A 161 12.77 1.29 27.65
N VAL A 162 12.58 1.84 26.44
CA VAL A 162 11.66 2.96 26.16
C VAL A 162 10.20 2.51 26.32
N VAL A 163 9.82 1.36 25.76
CA VAL A 163 8.50 0.75 25.98
C VAL A 163 8.32 0.42 27.46
N GLY A 164 9.35 -0.12 28.12
CA GLY A 164 9.35 -0.33 29.58
C GLY A 164 9.17 0.96 30.39
N GLY A 165 9.82 2.05 30.00
CA GLY A 165 9.68 3.37 30.64
C GLY A 165 8.29 3.99 30.43
N PHE A 166 7.69 3.78 29.26
CA PHE A 166 6.30 4.15 29.02
C PHE A 166 5.31 3.26 29.76
N ALA A 167 5.58 1.96 29.91
CA ALA A 167 4.77 1.05 30.70
C ALA A 167 4.78 1.42 32.19
N GLU A 168 5.95 1.79 32.75
CA GLU A 168 6.06 2.26 34.12
C GLU A 168 5.34 3.61 34.32
N ARG A 169 5.31 4.47 33.28
CA ARG A 169 4.63 5.76 33.31
C ARG A 169 3.12 5.64 33.09
N ALA A 170 2.67 4.75 32.21
CA ALA A 170 1.28 4.35 32.00
C ALA A 170 0.67 3.91 33.33
N ASP A 171 1.36 2.98 33.97
CA ASP A 171 1.02 2.45 35.28
C ASP A 171 1.05 3.54 36.38
N LYS A 172 1.76 4.65 36.19
CA LYS A 172 1.81 5.78 37.14
C LYS A 172 0.78 6.88 36.86
N ARG A 173 0.44 7.13 35.58
CA ARG A 173 -0.58 8.10 35.15
C ARG A 173 -2.00 7.58 35.40
N GLU A 174 -2.23 6.27 35.22
CA GLU A 174 -3.52 5.63 35.52
C GLU A 174 -3.81 5.48 37.03
N ARG A 175 -2.83 5.77 37.91
CA ARG A 175 -2.93 5.55 39.36
C ARG A 175 -3.34 6.78 40.19
N PHE A 176 -3.68 7.92 39.62
CA PHE A 176 -4.10 9.07 40.46
C PHE A 176 -5.22 9.86 39.82
N ASP A 177 -6.43 9.61 40.29
CA ASP A 177 -7.66 10.29 39.86
C ASP A 177 -7.97 11.48 40.78
N GLY A 178 -7.68 11.36 42.08
CA GLY A 178 -7.91 12.46 43.00
C GLY A 178 -7.58 12.19 44.46
N LEU A 179 -7.95 13.14 45.30
CA LEU A 179 -7.86 13.04 46.75
C LEU A 179 -9.28 13.06 47.31
N ARG A 180 -9.71 11.96 47.92
CA ARG A 180 -11.00 11.87 48.62
C ARG A 180 -10.83 11.70 50.11
N GLU A 181 -11.89 12.00 50.86
CA GLU A 181 -11.91 11.79 52.29
C GLU A 181 -11.83 10.29 52.63
N TYR A 182 -11.05 9.96 53.67
CA TYR A 182 -10.92 8.59 54.18
C TYR A 182 -12.26 8.09 54.72
N VAL A 183 -12.69 6.92 54.26
CA VAL A 183 -13.83 6.20 54.81
C VAL A 183 -13.33 4.95 55.52
N ARG A 184 -13.94 4.62 56.66
CA ARG A 184 -13.58 3.44 57.46
C ARG A 184 -13.75 2.17 56.62
N GLY A 185 -12.63 1.55 56.24
CA GLY A 185 -12.56 0.44 55.28
C GLY A 185 -11.47 0.64 54.23
N ASP A 186 -11.04 1.90 54.02
CA ASP A 186 -9.94 2.22 53.12
C ASP A 186 -8.59 1.78 53.68
N SER A 187 -7.72 1.36 52.77
CA SER A 187 -6.37 0.93 53.08
C SER A 187 -5.52 2.13 53.54
N LEU A 188 -4.87 1.98 54.70
CA LEU A 188 -3.99 3.00 55.27
C LEU A 188 -2.73 3.25 54.43
N ARG A 189 -2.42 2.37 53.47
CA ARG A 189 -1.30 2.53 52.54
C ARG A 189 -1.56 3.62 51.50
N ASP A 190 -2.83 3.91 51.24
CA ASP A 190 -3.26 4.84 50.20
C ASP A 190 -3.52 6.25 50.76
N VAL A 191 -3.20 6.46 52.04
CA VAL A 191 -3.31 7.76 52.72
C VAL A 191 -2.22 8.71 52.23
N HIS A 192 -2.64 9.87 51.72
CA HIS A 192 -1.72 10.93 51.33
C HIS A 192 -1.33 11.76 52.56
N TRP A 193 -0.28 11.32 53.26
CA TRP A 193 0.18 11.90 54.52
C TRP A 193 0.47 13.40 54.45
N LYS A 194 0.99 13.90 53.33
CA LYS A 194 1.32 15.32 53.16
C LYS A 194 0.08 16.22 53.07
N SER A 195 -1.03 15.71 52.53
CA SER A 195 -2.31 16.44 52.49
C SER A 195 -3.08 16.27 53.78
N SER A 196 -3.02 15.07 54.37
CA SER A 196 -3.62 14.77 55.67
C SER A 196 -2.96 15.55 56.80
N ALA A 197 -1.66 15.86 56.73
CA ALA A 197 -0.98 16.68 57.74
C ALA A 197 -1.37 18.17 57.73
N LYS A 198 -2.06 18.64 56.68
CA LYS A 198 -2.53 20.03 56.54
C LYS A 198 -4.03 20.18 56.78
N ARG A 199 -4.72 19.08 57.08
CA ARG A 199 -6.16 18.99 57.36
C ARG A 199 -6.34 18.24 58.67
N ASP A 200 -7.50 18.39 59.32
CA ASP A 200 -7.83 17.57 60.51
C ASP A 200 -8.34 16.17 60.14
N ASP A 201 -8.50 15.89 58.84
CA ASP A 201 -9.05 14.64 58.31
C ASP A 201 -8.05 13.89 57.42
N LEU A 202 -8.09 12.56 57.45
CA LEU A 202 -7.30 11.70 56.57
C LEU A 202 -7.84 11.75 55.15
N VAL A 203 -6.93 11.88 54.19
CA VAL A 203 -7.25 11.94 52.76
C VAL A 203 -6.57 10.77 52.05
N VAL A 204 -7.33 10.05 51.25
CA VAL A 204 -6.90 8.85 50.50
C VAL A 204 -6.77 9.19 49.03
N MET A 205 -5.76 8.62 48.38
CA MET A 205 -5.61 8.70 46.93
C MET A 205 -6.68 7.81 46.27
N GLU A 206 -7.47 8.41 45.37
CA GLU A 206 -8.44 7.70 44.54
C GLU A 206 -7.78 7.29 43.22
N PHE A 207 -8.03 6.05 42.81
CA PHE A 207 -7.48 5.44 41.60
C PHE A 207 -8.64 5.15 40.64
N ASP A 208 -8.56 5.57 39.38
CA ASP A 208 -9.56 5.18 38.37
C ASP A 208 -9.40 3.68 38.08
N GLY A 209 -10.50 2.92 38.18
CA GLY A 209 -10.55 1.48 37.92
C GLY A 209 -10.64 1.14 36.44
N THR A 210 -10.68 2.13 35.56
CA THR A 210 -10.74 1.95 34.11
C THR A 210 -9.31 1.88 33.58
N ARG A 211 -8.85 0.68 33.21
CA ARG A 211 -7.68 0.53 32.32
C ARG A 211 -8.04 1.12 30.96
N GLU A 212 -8.02 2.44 30.84
CA GLU A 212 -7.91 3.08 29.53
C GLU A 212 -6.57 2.60 28.93
N LEU A 213 -6.55 2.21 27.65
CA LEU A 213 -5.29 1.94 26.98
C LEU A 213 -4.43 3.21 27.12
N THR A 214 -3.30 3.15 27.82
CA THR A 214 -2.38 4.30 27.83
C THR A 214 -2.08 4.68 26.39
N ALA A 215 -2.52 5.88 26.02
CA ALA A 215 -2.31 6.42 24.69
C ALA A 215 -1.01 7.21 24.68
N LEU A 216 -0.21 7.00 23.65
CA LEU A 216 1.02 7.73 23.40
C LEU A 216 0.87 8.53 22.12
N THR A 217 1.27 9.80 22.18
CA THR A 217 1.29 10.67 21.01
C THR A 217 2.65 10.58 20.34
N VAL A 218 2.67 10.27 19.05
CA VAL A 218 3.87 10.18 18.21
C VAL A 218 3.78 11.26 17.14
N ALA A 219 4.72 12.20 17.13
CA ALA A 219 4.86 13.19 16.07
C ALA A 219 6.05 12.82 15.17
N ALA A 220 5.80 12.75 13.86
CA ALA A 220 6.80 12.46 12.84
C ALA A 220 7.05 13.71 11.98
N GLU A 221 8.32 14.09 11.83
CA GLU A 221 8.75 15.28 11.10
C GLU A 221 9.93 14.96 10.19
N ALA A 222 9.96 15.55 8.99
CA ALA A 222 11.03 15.36 8.03
C ALA A 222 11.36 16.65 7.28
N THR A 223 12.65 16.89 7.05
CA THR A 223 13.09 17.88 6.05
C THR A 223 12.96 17.32 4.63
N ALA A 224 13.12 18.18 3.62
CA ALA A 224 13.00 17.78 2.21
C ALA A 224 13.96 16.63 1.87
N GLY A 225 13.44 15.58 1.21
CA GLY A 225 14.21 14.39 0.83
C GLY A 225 14.19 13.25 1.84
N HIS A 226 13.65 13.47 3.04
CA HIS A 226 13.74 12.51 4.17
C HIS A 226 12.40 11.94 4.63
N ALA A 227 11.35 12.04 3.80
CA ALA A 227 10.02 11.49 4.11
C ALA A 227 10.07 9.97 4.34
N ASP A 228 10.97 9.29 3.65
CA ASP A 228 11.04 7.83 3.61
C ASP A 228 11.57 7.22 4.89
N GLU A 229 12.70 7.73 5.33
CA GLU A 229 13.33 7.40 6.60
C GLU A 229 12.41 7.76 7.77
N MET A 230 11.79 8.96 7.74
CA MET A 230 10.82 9.37 8.76
C MET A 230 9.63 8.40 8.84
N ALA A 231 9.03 8.07 7.69
CA ALA A 231 7.88 7.18 7.65
C ALA A 231 8.23 5.77 8.14
N SER A 232 9.42 5.26 7.79
CA SER A 232 9.91 3.97 8.25
C SER A 232 10.15 3.96 9.76
N ALA A 233 10.81 4.97 10.32
CA ALA A 233 11.05 5.08 11.75
C ALA A 233 9.75 5.23 12.55
N ALA A 234 8.85 6.09 12.08
CA ALA A 234 7.54 6.28 12.69
C ALA A 234 6.69 5.02 12.66
N ALA A 235 6.70 4.28 11.54
CA ALA A 235 5.97 3.03 11.43
C ALA A 235 6.53 1.96 12.37
N SER A 236 7.86 1.85 12.43
CA SER A 236 8.55 0.90 13.31
C SER A 236 8.19 1.15 14.78
N ILE A 237 8.30 2.41 15.22
CA ILE A 237 7.96 2.81 16.60
C ILE A 237 6.47 2.61 16.88
N ALA A 238 5.59 3.09 16.00
CA ALA A 238 4.16 2.97 16.22
C ALA A 238 3.68 1.51 16.26
N VAL A 239 4.19 0.65 15.37
CA VAL A 239 3.89 -0.79 15.38
C VAL A 239 4.42 -1.44 16.67
N SER A 240 5.65 -1.12 17.09
CA SER A 240 6.20 -1.65 18.35
C SER A 240 5.37 -1.23 19.58
N LEU A 241 4.87 0.00 19.62
CA LEU A 241 3.99 0.46 20.70
C LEU A 241 2.62 -0.25 20.67
N LEU A 242 2.04 -0.45 19.48
CA LEU A 242 0.79 -1.20 19.32
C LEU A 242 0.96 -2.67 19.73
N ASP A 243 2.07 -3.30 19.36
CA ASP A 243 2.41 -4.67 19.74
C ASP A 243 2.62 -4.81 21.25
N ALA A 244 3.11 -3.75 21.91
CA ALA A 244 3.22 -3.64 23.36
C ALA A 244 1.89 -3.31 24.07
N GLY A 245 0.80 -3.10 23.31
CA GLY A 245 -0.55 -2.86 23.84
C GLY A 245 -0.91 -1.40 24.09
N PHE A 246 -0.09 -0.44 23.69
CA PHE A 246 -0.41 0.99 23.77
C PHE A 246 -1.31 1.41 22.62
N ALA A 247 -2.17 2.40 22.85
CA ALA A 247 -2.84 3.10 21.75
C ALA A 247 -1.91 4.20 21.21
N VAL A 248 -1.82 4.36 19.90
CA VAL A 248 -0.96 5.37 19.27
C VAL A 248 -1.78 6.46 18.58
N GLU A 249 -1.61 7.69 19.03
CA GLU A 249 -2.05 8.87 18.29
C GLU A 249 -0.88 9.35 17.43
N LEU A 250 -1.01 9.28 16.11
CA LEU A 250 0.07 9.64 15.19
C LEU A 250 -0.22 11.00 14.56
N GLN A 251 0.76 11.88 14.57
CA GLN A 251 0.74 13.13 13.82
C GLN A 251 1.90 13.15 12.84
N TYR A 252 1.64 13.56 11.60
CA TYR A 252 2.61 13.51 10.52
C TYR A 252 2.32 14.62 9.50
N PRO A 253 3.26 14.91 8.58
CA PRO A 253 3.01 15.90 7.54
C PRO A 253 1.92 15.40 6.59
N GLY A 254 0.73 15.99 6.73
CA GLY A 254 -0.46 15.64 5.95
C GLY A 254 -1.65 15.16 6.76
N GLY A 255 -1.54 15.00 8.08
CA GLY A 255 -2.70 14.72 8.94
C GLY A 255 -2.36 14.09 10.29
N GLU A 256 -3.39 13.55 10.91
CA GLU A 256 -3.32 12.83 12.18
C GLU A 256 -4.14 11.53 12.11
N VAL A 257 -3.75 10.55 12.92
CA VAL A 257 -4.46 9.29 13.11
C VAL A 257 -4.90 9.21 14.56
N GLU A 258 -6.21 9.26 14.79
CA GLU A 258 -6.80 9.15 16.11
C GLU A 258 -6.64 7.74 16.71
N ARG A 259 -6.57 7.69 18.04
CA ARG A 259 -6.51 6.46 18.81
C ARG A 259 -7.83 5.69 18.74
N THR A 260 -7.80 4.41 18.39
CA THR A 260 -9.01 3.56 18.36
C THR A 260 -8.76 2.11 18.78
N GLY A 261 -7.49 1.70 18.96
CA GLY A 261 -7.10 0.35 19.38
C GLY A 261 -7.12 -0.71 18.26
N GLY A 262 -6.35 -1.77 18.46
CA GLY A 262 -6.41 -3.02 17.67
C GLY A 262 -5.80 -2.99 16.26
N GLU A 263 -5.99 -4.08 15.50
CA GLU A 263 -5.42 -4.25 14.15
C GLU A 263 -5.86 -3.15 13.16
N GLN A 264 -7.07 -2.62 13.33
CA GLN A 264 -7.56 -1.50 12.51
C GLN A 264 -6.79 -0.20 12.75
N GLN A 265 -6.15 -0.02 13.90
CA GLN A 265 -5.25 1.10 14.16
C GLN A 265 -3.91 0.91 13.47
N ARG A 266 -3.37 -0.32 13.47
CA ARG A 266 -2.13 -0.66 12.77
C ARG A 266 -2.21 -0.35 11.27
N GLU A 267 -3.26 -0.81 10.59
CA GLU A 267 -3.46 -0.53 9.17
C GLU A 267 -3.62 0.97 8.87
N ARG A 268 -4.31 1.71 9.74
CA ARG A 268 -4.48 3.17 9.58
C ARG A 268 -3.18 3.93 9.75
N VAL A 269 -2.38 3.59 10.76
CA VAL A 269 -1.04 4.16 10.99
C VAL A 269 -0.15 3.88 9.79
N LEU A 270 -0.06 2.62 9.34
CA LEU A 270 0.75 2.24 8.19
C LEU A 270 0.27 2.93 6.90
N GLY A 271 -1.04 3.00 6.69
CA GLY A 271 -1.63 3.65 5.53
C GLY A 271 -1.47 5.18 5.53
N ALA A 272 -1.45 5.80 6.71
CA ALA A 272 -1.15 7.23 6.87
C ALA A 272 0.32 7.52 6.52
N LEU A 273 1.26 6.74 7.10
CA LEU A 273 2.69 6.88 6.85
C LEU A 273 3.10 6.50 5.43
N ALA A 274 2.37 5.60 4.78
CA ALA A 274 2.52 5.34 3.34
C ALA A 274 2.27 6.58 2.47
N ARG A 275 1.45 7.53 2.94
CA ARG A 275 1.11 8.77 2.24
C ARG A 275 1.79 10.01 2.83
N ALA A 276 2.57 9.85 3.90
CA ALA A 276 3.21 10.95 4.58
C ALA A 276 4.28 11.60 3.69
N GLY A 277 4.23 12.93 3.61
CA GLY A 277 5.22 13.76 2.94
C GLY A 277 6.27 14.31 3.92
N THR A 278 6.95 15.38 3.52
CA THR A 278 7.86 16.12 4.40
C THR A 278 7.14 17.30 5.06
N GLY A 279 7.64 17.74 6.21
CA GLY A 279 7.07 18.85 6.97
C GLY A 279 7.31 18.73 8.46
N ARG A 280 6.79 19.72 9.19
CA ARG A 280 6.79 19.76 10.65
C ARG A 280 5.38 19.56 11.20
N VAL A 281 5.31 19.18 12.46
CA VAL A 281 4.08 19.01 13.22
C VAL A 281 4.12 19.98 14.40
N GLU A 282 3.04 20.72 14.65
CA GLU A 282 3.04 21.80 15.64
C GLU A 282 2.74 21.35 17.07
N HIS A 283 2.09 20.19 17.26
CA HIS A 283 1.60 19.77 18.57
C HIS A 283 2.66 19.07 19.43
N GLU A 284 2.43 19.12 20.74
CA GLU A 284 3.21 18.41 21.74
C GLU A 284 2.94 16.91 21.66
N ALA A 285 3.99 16.10 21.72
CA ALA A 285 3.90 14.66 21.61
C ALA A 285 4.83 14.01 22.64
N ASP A 286 4.44 12.85 23.18
CA ASP A 286 5.29 12.07 24.10
C ASP A 286 6.57 11.59 23.37
N LEU A 287 6.44 11.32 22.06
CA LEU A 287 7.49 10.85 21.16
C LEU A 287 7.59 11.76 19.94
N ARG A 288 8.79 12.26 19.65
CA ARG A 288 9.07 13.04 18.43
C ARG A 288 10.14 12.38 17.58
N ILE A 289 9.84 12.18 16.32
CA ILE A 289 10.76 11.66 15.32
C ILE A 289 11.09 12.80 14.38
N LEU A 290 12.38 13.14 14.28
CA LEU A 290 12.88 14.12 13.34
C LEU A 290 13.89 13.45 12.42
N THR A 291 13.62 13.49 11.12
CA THR A 291 14.61 13.09 10.12
C THR A 291 15.08 14.30 9.32
N ASP A 292 16.39 14.51 9.31
CA ASP A 292 17.06 15.51 8.51
C ASP A 292 18.40 14.98 7.97
N ASP A 293 19.23 15.86 7.40
CA ASP A 293 20.55 15.48 6.86
C ASP A 293 21.51 14.89 7.91
N ARG A 294 21.17 14.97 9.21
CA ARG A 294 21.93 14.33 10.29
C ARG A 294 21.45 12.91 10.60
N GLY A 295 20.45 12.41 9.87
CA GLY A 295 19.80 11.13 10.09
C GLY A 295 18.55 11.23 10.97
N THR A 296 17.96 10.08 11.27
CA THR A 296 16.72 9.98 12.04
C THR A 296 17.00 9.99 13.56
N ARG A 297 16.34 10.90 14.26
CA ARG A 297 16.50 11.09 15.72
C ARG A 297 15.14 11.01 16.41
N LEU A 298 15.11 10.25 17.50
CA LEU A 298 13.95 10.05 18.36
C LEU A 298 14.13 10.86 19.64
N THR A 299 13.18 11.75 19.95
CA THR A 299 13.12 12.47 21.21
C THR A 299 12.03 11.88 22.09
N VAL A 300 12.41 11.44 23.28
CA VAL A 300 11.52 10.90 24.32
C VAL A 300 11.74 11.68 25.60
N ASP A 301 10.70 12.30 26.16
CA ASP A 301 10.80 13.09 27.40
C ASP A 301 11.98 14.13 27.37
N GLY A 302 12.22 14.74 26.20
CA GLY A 302 13.30 15.71 25.99
C GLY A 302 14.70 15.13 25.87
N ARG A 303 14.86 13.80 25.84
CA ARG A 303 16.12 13.11 25.55
C ARG A 303 16.13 12.61 24.11
N GLU A 304 17.20 12.93 23.39
CA GLU A 304 17.37 12.58 21.99
C GLU A 304 18.22 11.32 21.83
N PHE A 305 17.76 10.39 20.99
CA PHE A 305 18.40 9.11 20.70
C PHE A 305 18.48 8.94 19.17
N PRO A 306 19.62 8.53 18.61
CA PRO A 306 19.70 8.20 17.19
C PRO A 306 18.92 6.90 16.91
N PHE A 307 18.11 6.86 15.85
CA PHE A 307 17.24 5.73 15.54
C PHE A 307 18.02 4.42 15.35
N GLU A 308 19.18 4.46 14.71
CA GLU A 308 20.05 3.29 14.49
C GLU A 308 20.55 2.65 15.80
N SER A 309 20.69 3.44 16.87
CA SER A 309 21.13 2.92 18.17
C SER A 309 20.06 2.09 18.88
N ILE A 310 18.81 2.20 18.43
CA ILE A 310 17.66 1.56 19.06
C ILE A 310 17.71 0.04 18.85
N GLY A 311 18.03 -0.43 17.63
CA GLY A 311 18.17 -1.87 17.35
C GLY A 311 19.44 -2.51 17.93
N THR A 312 20.52 -1.74 18.11
CA THR A 312 21.81 -2.27 18.59
C THR A 312 21.83 -2.48 20.11
N ALA A 313 21.08 -1.67 20.88
CA ALA A 313 21.02 -1.79 22.34
C ALA A 313 20.32 -3.07 22.83
N ALA A 314 19.34 -3.60 22.08
CA ALA A 314 18.64 -4.83 22.41
C ALA A 314 19.55 -6.08 22.32
N ASN A 315 20.47 -6.12 21.35
CA ASN A 315 21.41 -7.23 21.18
C ASN A 315 22.50 -7.27 22.25
N ALA A 316 22.97 -6.12 22.74
CA ALA A 316 24.01 -6.06 23.77
C ALA A 316 23.51 -6.56 25.14
N VAL A 317 22.23 -6.37 25.47
CA VAL A 317 21.63 -6.83 26.74
C VAL A 317 21.33 -8.34 26.70
N ALA A 318 21.02 -8.89 25.51
CA ALA A 318 20.80 -10.33 25.34
C ALA A 318 22.10 -11.15 25.45
N THR A 319 23.23 -10.62 24.96
CA THR A 319 24.53 -11.33 25.05
C THR A 319 25.20 -11.18 26.43
N GLY A 320 24.92 -10.10 27.17
CA GLY A 320 25.50 -9.85 28.50
C GLY A 320 24.92 -10.64 29.67
N ARG A 321 23.88 -11.47 29.45
CA ARG A 321 23.23 -12.27 30.52
C ARG A 321 23.60 -13.76 30.51
N ALA A 322 24.46 -14.19 29.59
CA ALA A 322 24.94 -15.57 29.51
C ALA A 322 26.28 -15.81 30.25
N GLU A 323 26.91 -14.76 30.78
CA GLU A 323 28.19 -14.84 31.49
C GLU A 323 28.11 -14.10 32.83
N SER A 324 27.33 -14.64 33.78
CA SER A 324 27.48 -14.33 35.21
C SER A 324 27.00 -15.49 36.08
#